data_AF-A0A2M8FN02-F1
#
_entry.id   AF-A0A2M8FN02-F1
#
_cell.length_a   1.000
_cell.length_b   1.000
_cell.length_c   1.000
_cell.angle_alpha   90.00
_cell.angle_beta   90.00
_cell.angle_gamma   90.00
#
_symmetry.space_group_name_H-M   'P 1'
#
loop_
_entity.id
_entity.type
_entity.pdbx_description
1 polymer ?
#
loop_
_entity_poly.entity_id
_entity_poly.type
_entity_poly.pdbx_seq_one_letter_code
_entity_poly.pdbx_strand_id
1 'polypeptide(L)'
;KIYAPDLGIRTLFTGFRDKGSLFENHVFLSIKHLDPAYLLQDKIEIDFMTKKKELIEVKYHSELTEKQKVLFVSTTAKVKHIIKSYRDLEKLME
;
A
#
# COMPACT_ATOMS: atom_id res chain seq x y z
N LYS A 1 -5.42 -7.88 -5.66
CA LYS A 1 -6.75 -7.38 -5.23
C LYS A 1 -7.39 -6.62 -6.41
N ILE A 2 -8.69 -6.32 -6.39
CA ILE A 2 -9.33 -5.43 -7.39
C ILE A 2 -9.58 -4.08 -6.71
N TYR A 3 -9.00 -3.03 -7.27
CA TYR A 3 -9.16 -1.66 -6.77
C TYR A 3 -10.09 -0.88 -7.67
N ALA A 4 -11.10 -0.27 -7.05
CA ALA A 4 -12.08 0.54 -7.74
C ALA A 4 -11.68 2.02 -7.66
N PRO A 5 -11.73 2.77 -8.76
CA PRO A 5 -11.47 4.21 -8.75
C PRO A 5 -12.52 5.00 -7.95
N ASP A 6 -13.69 4.41 -7.69
CA ASP A 6 -14.76 5.04 -6.93
C ASP A 6 -14.70 4.67 -5.44
N LEU A 7 -14.01 5.50 -4.66
CA LEU A 7 -13.98 5.42 -3.19
C LEU A 7 -15.34 5.74 -2.56
N GLY A 8 -16.18 6.55 -3.21
CA GLY A 8 -17.47 6.99 -2.70
C GLY A 8 -18.51 5.86 -2.68
N ILE A 9 -18.69 5.17 -3.81
CA ILE A 9 -19.54 3.98 -3.94
C ILE A 9 -19.06 2.91 -2.97
N ARG A 10 -17.75 2.63 -2.93
CA ARG A 10 -17.21 1.62 -2.00
C ARG A 10 -17.53 1.97 -0.55
N THR A 11 -17.31 3.21 -0.14
CA THR A 11 -17.60 3.70 1.22
C THR A 11 -19.09 3.65 1.54
N LEU A 12 -19.96 3.93 0.57
CA LEU A 12 -21.42 3.83 0.73
C LEU A 12 -21.85 2.40 1.08
N PHE A 13 -21.25 1.39 0.44
CA PHE A 13 -21.57 -0.02 0.67
C PHE A 13 -20.86 -0.61 1.90
N THR A 14 -19.60 -0.25 2.18
CA THR A 14 -18.81 -0.84 3.28
C THR A 14 -18.87 -0.03 4.59
N GLY A 15 -19.36 1.21 4.53
CA GLY A 15 -19.25 2.19 5.61
C GLY A 15 -17.79 2.54 5.95
N PHE A 16 -17.60 3.22 7.08
CA PHE A 16 -16.27 3.55 7.64
C PHE A 16 -15.56 2.37 8.33
N ARG A 17 -16.06 1.13 8.18
CA ARG A 17 -15.51 -0.03 8.89
C ARG A 17 -14.11 -0.42 8.44
N ASP A 18 -13.70 -0.05 7.22
CA ASP A 18 -12.41 -0.45 6.66
C ASP A 18 -11.61 0.74 6.10
N LYS A 19 -11.29 1.69 6.98
CA LYS A 19 -10.45 2.86 6.65
C LYS A 19 -9.08 2.45 6.10
N GLY A 20 -8.54 1.32 6.58
CA GLY A 20 -7.26 0.78 6.10
C GLY A 20 -7.33 0.41 4.62
N SER A 21 -8.32 -0.38 4.21
CA SER A 21 -8.44 -0.77 2.81
C SER A 21 -8.91 0.36 1.90
N LEU A 22 -9.66 1.35 2.41
CA LEU A 22 -9.95 2.58 1.66
C LEU A 22 -8.68 3.39 1.41
N PHE A 23 -7.82 3.51 2.42
CA PHE A 23 -6.55 4.22 2.29
C PHE A 23 -5.57 3.48 1.36
N GLU A 24 -5.46 2.16 1.47
CA GLU A 24 -4.68 1.33 0.55
C GLU A 24 -5.14 1.48 -0.90
N ASN A 25 -6.46 1.49 -1.14
CA ASN A 25 -7.03 1.75 -2.46
C ASN A 25 -6.68 3.15 -2.96
N HIS A 26 -6.73 4.16 -2.09
CA HIS A 26 -6.33 5.52 -2.45
C HIS A 26 -4.85 5.59 -2.83
N VAL A 27 -3.95 4.98 -2.04
CA VAL A 27 -2.52 4.89 -2.36
C VAL A 27 -2.32 4.22 -3.72
N PHE A 28 -2.97 3.07 -3.96
CA PHE A 28 -2.89 2.38 -5.25
C PHE A 28 -3.28 3.28 -6.42
N LEU A 29 -4.40 4.00 -6.32
CA LEU A 29 -4.87 4.89 -7.38
C LEU A 29 -3.86 6.01 -7.65
N SER A 30 -3.24 6.56 -6.60
CA SER A 30 -2.21 7.59 -6.73
C SER A 30 -0.94 7.06 -7.41
N ILE A 31 -0.51 5.82 -7.10
CA ILE A 31 0.72 5.23 -7.64
C ILE A 31 0.50 4.35 -8.88
N LYS A 32 -0.74 4.21 -9.39
CA LYS A 32 -1.08 3.32 -10.51
C LYS A 32 -0.20 3.55 -11.75
N HIS A 33 0.17 4.80 -12.00
CA HIS A 33 1.03 5.19 -13.11
C HIS A 33 2.48 4.67 -12.98
N LEU A 34 2.89 4.20 -11.80
CA LEU A 34 4.19 3.57 -11.52
C LEU A 34 4.21 2.05 -11.74
N ASP A 35 3.12 1.48 -12.27
CA ASP A 35 2.95 0.05 -12.54
C ASP A 35 3.19 -0.83 -11.28
N PRO A 36 2.41 -0.62 -10.20
CA PRO A 36 2.58 -1.33 -8.94
C PRO A 36 2.06 -2.78 -9.04
N ALA A 37 2.80 -3.72 -8.44
CA ALA A 37 2.40 -5.11 -8.26
C ALA A 37 2.55 -5.55 -6.81
N TYR A 38 1.68 -6.44 -6.34
CA TYR A 38 1.80 -7.03 -4.99
C TYR A 38 3.02 -7.94 -4.91
N LEU A 39 3.65 -7.96 -3.73
CA LEU A 39 4.71 -8.92 -3.43
C LEU A 39 4.18 -9.95 -2.44
N LEU A 40 4.02 -11.18 -2.90
CA LEU A 40 3.58 -12.31 -2.09
C LEU A 40 4.72 -13.32 -1.95
N GLN A 41 5.19 -13.54 -0.72
CA GLN A 41 6.20 -14.53 -0.41
C GLN A 41 5.82 -15.27 0.87
N ASP A 42 5.83 -16.62 0.84
CA ASP A 42 5.53 -17.46 2.00
C ASP A 42 4.20 -17.10 2.70
N LYS A 43 3.18 -16.75 1.91
CA LYS A 43 1.85 -16.27 2.36
C LYS A 43 1.87 -14.92 3.10
N ILE A 44 2.99 -14.21 3.09
CA ILE A 44 3.12 -12.85 3.60
C ILE A 44 3.05 -11.90 2.39
N GLU A 45 2.15 -10.93 2.47
CA GLU A 45 1.95 -9.92 1.43
C GLU A 45 2.56 -8.59 1.88
N ILE A 46 3.26 -7.94 0.95
CA ILE A 46 3.58 -6.51 0.98
C ILE A 46 2.76 -5.83 -0.12
N ASP A 47 2.16 -4.69 0.20
CA ASP A 47 1.12 -4.09 -0.64
C ASP A 47 1.58 -3.80 -2.07
N PHE A 48 2.71 -3.09 -2.26
CA PHE A 48 3.15 -2.71 -3.61
C PHE A 48 4.66 -2.76 -3.80
N MET A 49 5.07 -3.21 -4.98
CA MET A 49 6.39 -3.04 -5.58
C MET A 49 6.20 -2.37 -6.94
N THR A 50 6.84 -1.22 -7.16
CA THR A 50 6.78 -0.53 -8.46
C THR A 50 7.77 -1.16 -9.46
N LYS A 51 7.56 -0.91 -10.75
CA LYS A 51 8.49 -1.34 -11.81
C LYS A 51 9.91 -0.80 -11.62
N LYS A 52 10.07 0.34 -10.94
CA LYS A 52 11.37 0.94 -10.60
C LYS A 52 12.04 0.30 -9.38
N LYS A 53 11.43 -0.74 -8.78
CA LYS A 53 11.86 -1.42 -7.55
C LYS A 53 11.73 -0.55 -6.30
N GLU A 54 10.67 0.25 -6.19
CA GLU A 54 10.29 0.91 -4.94
C GLU A 54 9.29 0.03 -4.21
N LEU A 55 9.58 -0.32 -2.96
CA LEU A 55 8.74 -1.18 -2.13
C LEU A 55 7.90 -0.29 -1.21
N ILE A 56 6.59 -0.51 -1.19
CA ILE A 56 5.63 0.33 -0.48
C ILE A 56 4.71 -0.58 0.34
N GLU A 57 4.67 -0.36 1.64
CA GLU A 57 3.64 -0.93 2.53
C GLU A 57 2.72 0.20 3.02
N VAL A 58 1.42 -0.04 3.00
CA VAL A 58 0.41 0.88 3.52
C VAL A 58 -0.09 0.40 4.89
N LYS A 59 0.07 1.23 5.92
CA LYS A 59 -0.41 0.95 7.28
C LYS A 59 -1.15 2.14 7.85
N TYR A 60 -2.45 2.25 7.57
CA TYR A 60 -3.27 3.31 8.15
C TYR A 60 -3.37 3.13 9.68
N HIS A 61 -2.73 4.04 10.44
CA HIS A 61 -2.70 4.03 11.91
C HIS A 61 -2.32 2.68 12.55
N SER A 62 -1.50 1.90 11.87
CA SER A 62 -1.07 0.57 12.30
C SER A 62 0.43 0.38 12.06
N GLU A 63 0.99 -0.71 12.59
CA GLU A 63 2.38 -1.08 12.37
C GLU A 63 2.48 -2.38 11.55
N LEU A 64 3.65 -2.58 10.95
CA LEU A 64 4.00 -3.85 10.32
C LEU A 64 4.00 -4.97 11.36
N THR A 65 3.44 -6.13 11.01
CA THR A 65 3.66 -7.34 11.80
C THR A 65 5.12 -7.77 11.70
N GLU A 66 5.65 -8.50 12.68
CA GLU A 66 7.05 -8.96 12.66
C GLU A 66 7.40 -9.74 11.38
N LYS A 67 6.48 -10.58 10.89
CA LYS A 67 6.66 -11.32 9.64
C LYS A 67 6.78 -10.41 8.43
N GLN A 68 5.92 -9.39 8.34
CA GLN A 68 6.00 -8.39 7.27
C GLN A 68 7.26 -7.53 7.41
N LYS A 69 7.69 -7.15 8.63
CA LYS A 69 8.96 -6.44 8.84
C LYS A 69 10.14 -7.21 8.27
N VAL A 70 10.22 -8.52 8.58
CA VAL A 70 11.29 -9.39 8.07
C VAL A 70 11.29 -9.41 6.55
N LEU A 71 10.14 -9.65 5.91
CA LEU A 71 10.01 -9.67 4.46
C LEU A 71 10.33 -8.30 3.83
N PHE A 72 9.84 -7.23 4.43
CA PHE A 72 10.06 -5.86 3.98
C PHE A 72 11.54 -5.48 4.03
N VAL A 73 12.26 -5.89 5.07
CA VAL A 73 13.71 -5.65 5.22
C VAL A 73 14.53 -6.53 4.28
N SER A 74 14.18 -7.81 4.12
CA SER A 74 14.92 -8.75 3.26
C SER A 74 14.72 -8.52 1.77
N THR A 75 13.57 -7.94 1.37
CA THR A 75 13.26 -7.65 -0.03
C THR A 75 14.23 -6.62 -0.60
N THR A 76 14.83 -6.93 -1.75
CA THR A 76 15.71 -5.99 -2.46
C THR A 76 14.88 -4.93 -3.18
N ALA A 77 15.04 -3.67 -2.78
CA ALA A 77 14.36 -2.51 -3.35
C ALA A 77 15.33 -1.32 -3.38
N LYS A 78 15.14 -0.40 -4.33
CA LYS A 78 15.92 0.86 -4.39
C LYS A 78 15.59 1.77 -3.22
N VAL A 79 14.30 1.89 -2.94
CA VAL A 79 13.75 2.69 -1.84
C VAL A 79 12.60 1.91 -1.22
N LYS A 80 12.39 2.10 0.08
CA LYS A 80 11.35 1.43 0.87
C LYS A 80 10.52 2.47 1.59
N HIS A 81 9.20 2.41 1.42
CA HIS A 81 8.25 3.36 1.97
C HIS A 81 7.25 2.65 2.87
N ILE A 82 6.97 3.25 4.02
CA ILE A 82 5.84 2.86 4.87
C ILE A 82 4.90 4.05 4.90
N ILE A 83 3.76 3.92 4.24
CA ILE A 83 2.78 5.00 4.09
C ILE A 83 1.75 4.84 5.21
N LYS A 84 1.82 5.70 6.23
CA LYS A 84 0.91 5.68 7.38
C LYS A 84 -0.15 6.77 7.33
N SER A 85 0.11 7.82 6.57
CA SER A 85 -0.71 9.01 6.47
C SER A 85 -0.70 9.60 5.07
N TYR A 86 -1.63 10.52 4.82
CA TYR A 86 -1.70 11.28 3.57
C TYR A 86 -0.41 12.08 3.29
N ARG A 87 0.23 12.61 4.34
CA ARG A 87 1.52 13.34 4.20
C ARG A 87 2.66 12.44 3.72
N ASP A 88 2.64 11.17 4.10
CA ASP A 88 3.64 10.21 3.63
C ASP A 88 3.43 9.90 2.14
N LEU A 89 2.16 9.86 1.70
CA LEU A 89 1.81 9.69 0.29
C LEU A 89 2.22 10.90 -0.55
N GLU A 90 2.02 12.13 -0.06
CA GLU A 90 2.48 13.34 -0.78
C GLU A 90 4.00 13.31 -1.01
N LYS A 91 4.79 12.95 0.01
CA LYS A 91 6.25 12.82 -0.11
C LYS A 91 6.70 11.74 -1.09
N LEU A 92 5.87 10.73 -1.34
CA LEU A 92 6.15 9.70 -2.35
C LEU A 92 5.92 10.23 -3.78
N MET A 93 5.08 11.26 -3.93
CA MET A 93 4.69 11.82 -5.22
C MET A 93 5.50 13.06 -5.64
N GLU A 94 6.28 13.65 -4.73
CA GLU A 94 7.27 14.72 -5.02
C GLU A 94 8.48 14.18 -5.80
#